data_AF-A0AB38RPG7-F1
#
_entry.id   AF-A0AB38RPG7-F1
#
_cell.length_a   1.000
_cell.length_b   1.000
_cell.length_c   1.000
_cell.angle_alpha   90.00
_cell.angle_beta   90.00
_cell.angle_gamma   90.00
#
_symmetry.space_group_name_H-M   'P 1'
#
loop_
_entity.id
_entity.type
_entity.pdbx_description
1 polymer ?
#
loop_
_entity_poly.entity_id
_entity_poly.type
_entity_poly.pdbx_seq_one_letter_code
_entity_poly.pdbx_strand_id
1 'polypeptide(L)'
;MRPRSIWLAARSAELRAALLDLGLTVTDDQAQTILADKISEHMTLTGVSRRTAQNAFTDERLLAFAQSLAVSLSDEAPGADLIAFERSISMPLAAVGLTTAALAEALKVAHINLDDIEAVTGLSLLSTLGMITADARTSLVPTPRPLLLRIARYLDAAAASILRGANLPDGLDEANRSYFADILARDADGIRTLANSDGDDTPPLWRTLDSR
;
A
#
# COMPACT_ATOMS: atom_id res chain seq x y z
N MET A 1 32.20 15.21 10.31
CA MET A 1 31.17 14.15 10.28
C MET A 1 29.80 14.82 10.46
N ARG A 2 28.79 14.49 9.63
CA ARG A 2 27.64 15.37 9.34
C ARG A 2 26.54 15.32 10.43
N PRO A 3 26.21 16.45 11.11
CA PRO A 3 25.11 16.54 12.09
C PRO A 3 23.72 16.20 11.52
N ARG A 4 23.57 16.27 10.20
CA ARG A 4 22.29 16.09 9.47
C ARG A 4 21.72 14.68 9.55
N SER A 5 22.55 13.63 9.52
CA SER A 5 22.06 12.24 9.60
C SER A 5 21.59 11.90 11.02
N ILE A 6 22.17 12.55 12.03
CA ILE A 6 21.85 12.33 13.44
C ILE A 6 20.46 12.86 13.77
N TRP A 7 20.11 14.06 13.29
CA TRP A 7 18.77 14.63 13.52
C TRP A 7 17.67 13.77 12.89
N LEU A 8 17.85 13.35 11.64
CA LEU A 8 16.84 12.56 10.94
C LEU A 8 16.65 11.20 11.62
N ALA A 9 17.75 10.53 11.99
CA ALA A 9 17.69 9.24 12.69
C ALA A 9 16.99 9.34 14.06
N ALA A 10 17.27 10.40 14.84
CA ALA A 10 16.61 10.62 16.12
C ALA A 10 15.10 10.87 15.95
N ARG A 11 14.74 11.75 15.01
CA ARG A 11 13.34 12.12 14.77
C ARG A 11 12.52 11.02 14.11
N SER A 12 13.14 10.19 13.26
CA SER A 12 12.50 9.00 12.72
C SER A 12 12.25 7.95 13.79
N ALA A 13 13.13 7.82 14.79
CA ALA A 13 12.91 6.91 15.92
C ALA A 13 11.72 7.35 16.78
N GLU A 14 11.57 8.66 17.02
CA GLU A 14 10.39 9.22 17.70
C GLU A 14 9.10 8.99 16.89
N LEU A 15 9.13 9.21 15.57
CA LEU A 15 8.00 8.91 14.69
C LEU A 15 7.62 7.42 14.75
N ARG A 16 8.62 6.53 14.71
CA ARG A 16 8.42 5.09 14.81
C ARG A 16 7.78 4.69 16.14
N ALA A 17 8.21 5.30 17.26
CA ALA A 17 7.60 5.06 18.56
C ALA A 17 6.13 5.52 18.60
N ALA A 18 5.84 6.72 18.08
CA ALA A 18 4.46 7.22 18.00
C ALA A 18 3.56 6.35 17.11
N LEU A 19 4.10 5.82 16.01
CA LEU A 19 3.39 4.86 15.15
C LEU A 19 3.13 3.53 15.89
N LEU A 20 4.13 3.03 16.64
CA LEU A 20 3.99 1.81 17.42
C LEU A 20 2.90 1.93 18.50
N ASP A 21 2.83 3.08 19.19
CA ASP A 21 1.78 3.37 20.18
C ASP A 21 0.38 3.37 19.56
N LEU A 22 0.28 3.67 18.26
CA LEU A 22 -0.94 3.61 17.45
C LEU A 22 -1.18 2.23 16.79
N GLY A 23 -0.35 1.23 17.11
CA GLY A 23 -0.44 -0.13 16.56
C GLY A 23 0.17 -0.31 15.16
N LEU A 24 0.92 0.68 14.66
CA LEU A 24 1.59 0.64 13.37
C LEU A 24 3.08 0.29 13.51
N THR A 25 3.51 -0.80 12.89
CA THR A 25 4.91 -1.21 12.89
C THR A 25 5.61 -0.80 11.60
N VAL A 26 6.73 -0.08 11.72
CA VAL A 26 7.61 0.28 10.60
C VAL A 26 9.08 -0.01 10.96
N THR A 27 9.91 -0.24 9.95
CA THR A 27 11.38 -0.34 10.12
C THR A 27 12.01 1.04 10.32
N ASP A 28 13.26 1.09 10.75
CA ASP A 28 13.99 2.37 10.90
C ASP A 28 14.16 3.09 9.56
N ASP A 29 14.50 2.35 8.51
CA ASP A 29 14.67 2.91 7.16
C ASP A 29 13.34 3.43 6.59
N GLN A 30 12.24 2.73 6.83
CA GLN A 30 10.91 3.20 6.47
C GLN A 30 10.55 4.48 7.22
N ALA A 31 10.77 4.53 8.54
CA ALA A 31 10.50 5.73 9.33
C ALA A 31 11.34 6.94 8.88
N GLN A 32 12.62 6.72 8.53
CA GLN A 32 13.49 7.77 7.98
C GLN A 32 12.98 8.26 6.62
N THR A 33 12.57 7.36 5.75
CA THR A 33 12.05 7.68 4.41
C THR A 33 10.75 8.47 4.52
N ILE A 34 9.78 7.99 5.30
CA ILE A 34 8.49 8.66 5.54
C ILE A 34 8.71 10.08 6.06
N LEU A 35 9.61 10.24 7.04
CA LEU A 35 9.89 11.56 7.60
C LEU A 35 10.63 12.47 6.61
N ALA A 36 11.60 11.94 5.85
CA ALA A 36 12.34 12.70 4.85
C ALA A 36 11.44 13.20 3.71
N ASP A 37 10.52 12.36 3.25
CA ASP A 37 9.53 12.70 2.25
C ASP A 37 8.58 13.77 2.77
N LYS A 38 8.07 13.62 3.99
CA LYS A 38 7.17 14.61 4.59
C LYS A 38 7.82 15.98 4.79
N ILE A 39 9.11 16.00 5.13
CA ILE A 39 9.90 17.24 5.20
C ILE A 39 10.05 17.86 3.81
N SER A 40 10.34 17.05 2.79
CA SER A 40 10.50 17.52 1.41
C SER A 40 9.19 18.07 0.84
N GLU A 41 8.07 17.41 1.13
CA GLU A 41 6.72 17.91 0.82
C GLU A 41 6.46 19.27 1.49
N HIS A 42 6.76 19.37 2.79
CA HIS A 42 6.58 20.63 3.53
C HIS A 42 7.44 21.78 2.96
N MET A 43 8.69 21.48 2.57
CA MET A 43 9.57 22.46 1.90
C MET A 43 8.96 22.95 0.59
N THR A 44 8.45 22.03 -0.25
CA THR A 44 7.85 22.37 -1.54
C THR A 44 6.58 23.21 -1.36
N LEU A 45 5.71 22.84 -0.43
CA LEU A 45 4.44 23.53 -0.19
C LEU A 45 4.62 24.94 0.39
N THR A 46 5.67 25.16 1.19
CA THR A 46 5.86 26.43 1.92
C THR A 46 7.00 27.29 1.39
N GLY A 47 7.84 26.77 0.49
CA GLY A 47 8.99 27.47 -0.05
C GLY A 47 10.12 27.72 0.96
N VAL A 48 10.12 27.02 2.10
CA VAL A 48 11.10 27.24 3.17
C VAL A 48 12.35 26.40 3.02
N SER A 49 13.44 26.84 3.67
CA SER A 49 14.68 26.07 3.73
C SER A 49 14.49 24.74 4.47
N ARG A 50 15.31 23.74 4.16
CA ARG A 50 15.31 22.44 4.88
C ARG A 50 15.46 22.61 6.39
N ARG A 51 16.32 23.52 6.84
CA ARG A 51 16.52 23.76 8.29
C ARG A 51 15.25 24.30 8.94
N THR A 52 14.55 25.21 8.26
CA THR A 52 13.27 25.73 8.71
C THR A 52 12.20 24.64 8.74
N ALA A 53 12.14 23.81 7.70
CA ALA A 53 11.22 22.67 7.65
C ALA A 53 11.48 21.68 8.78
N GLN A 54 12.74 21.29 9.03
CA GLN A 54 13.11 20.42 10.15
C GLN A 54 12.68 20.99 11.51
N ASN A 55 12.88 22.30 11.73
CA ASN A 55 12.46 22.96 12.96
C ASN A 55 10.93 23.03 13.14
N ALA A 56 10.15 22.86 12.06
CA ALA A 56 8.70 22.82 12.14
C ALA A 56 8.17 21.46 12.63
N PHE A 57 8.94 20.37 12.52
CA PHE A 57 8.57 19.04 13.04
C PHE A 57 8.92 18.94 14.53
N THR A 58 8.16 19.65 15.35
CA THR A 58 8.15 19.49 16.81
C THR A 58 7.53 18.14 17.20
N ASP A 59 7.66 17.78 18.48
CA ASP A 59 7.09 16.56 19.04
C ASP A 59 5.56 16.50 18.77
N GLU A 60 4.85 17.62 18.93
CA GLU A 60 3.41 17.69 18.66
C GLU A 60 3.08 17.49 17.19
N ARG A 61 3.89 18.06 16.28
CA ARG A 61 3.67 17.91 14.84
C ARG A 61 3.99 16.48 14.38
N LEU A 62 4.99 15.84 14.98
CA LEU A 62 5.30 14.43 14.74
C LEU A 62 4.16 13.52 15.21
N LEU A 63 3.61 13.77 16.40
CA LEU A 63 2.46 13.01 16.90
C LEU A 63 1.23 13.22 16.02
N ALA A 64 0.92 14.46 15.63
CA ALA A 64 -0.18 14.75 14.71
C ALA A 64 0.03 14.08 13.34
N PHE A 65 1.27 14.02 12.87
CA PHE A 65 1.60 13.31 11.63
C PHE A 65 1.40 11.80 11.79
N ALA A 66 1.88 11.18 12.87
CA ALA A 66 1.64 9.76 13.16
C ALA A 66 0.14 9.43 13.26
N GLN A 67 -0.64 10.28 13.93
CA GLN A 67 -2.10 10.16 14.00
C GLN A 67 -2.75 10.28 12.62
N SER A 68 -2.29 11.21 11.77
CA SER A 68 -2.80 11.32 10.40
C SER A 68 -2.54 10.06 9.57
N LEU A 69 -1.37 9.42 9.77
CA LEU A 69 -1.04 8.14 9.14
C LEU A 69 -1.94 7.02 9.66
N ALA A 70 -2.15 6.94 10.97
CA ALA A 70 -3.04 5.95 11.59
C ALA A 70 -4.49 6.11 11.12
N VAL A 71 -5.00 7.34 11.03
CA VAL A 71 -6.34 7.60 10.49
C VAL A 71 -6.42 7.15 9.03
N SER A 72 -5.41 7.48 8.21
CA SER A 72 -5.39 7.10 6.79
C SER A 72 -5.36 5.58 6.56
N LEU A 73 -4.83 4.82 7.52
CA LEU A 73 -4.71 3.36 7.46
C LEU A 73 -5.74 2.64 8.32
N SER A 74 -6.60 3.37 9.06
CA SER A 74 -7.52 2.75 10.04
C SER A 74 -8.48 1.77 9.39
N ASP A 75 -8.94 2.08 8.18
CA ASP A 75 -9.78 1.23 7.34
C ASP A 75 -9.10 -0.07 6.90
N GLU A 76 -7.76 -0.11 6.87
CA GLU A 76 -6.98 -1.33 6.60
C GLU A 76 -6.83 -2.23 7.84
N ALA A 77 -7.38 -1.79 8.99
CA ALA A 77 -7.35 -2.50 10.26
C ALA A 77 -5.96 -3.07 10.58
N PRO A 78 -4.88 -2.26 10.60
CA PRO A 78 -3.49 -2.75 10.66
C PRO A 78 -3.27 -3.72 11.83
N GLY A 79 -2.52 -4.80 11.59
CA GLY A 79 -2.27 -5.84 12.58
C GLY A 79 -3.45 -6.80 12.83
N ALA A 80 -4.65 -6.54 12.30
CA ALA A 80 -5.78 -7.46 12.43
C ALA A 80 -5.55 -8.76 11.65
N ASP A 81 -6.03 -9.87 12.23
CA ASP A 81 -6.17 -11.16 11.54
C ASP A 81 -7.32 -11.07 10.53
N LEU A 82 -6.95 -11.01 9.25
CA LEU A 82 -7.89 -10.87 8.15
C LEU A 82 -8.72 -12.13 7.91
N ILE A 83 -8.28 -13.31 8.36
CA ILE A 83 -9.04 -14.56 8.19
C ILE A 83 -10.24 -14.59 9.13
N ALA A 84 -10.06 -14.07 10.35
CA ALA A 84 -11.08 -13.96 11.38
C ALA A 84 -11.94 -12.67 11.27
N PHE A 85 -11.56 -11.73 10.39
CA PHE A 85 -12.28 -10.46 10.22
C PHE A 85 -13.64 -10.66 9.54
N GLU A 86 -14.58 -9.75 9.80
CA GLU A 86 -15.89 -9.76 9.17
C GLU A 86 -15.79 -9.68 7.64
N ARG A 87 -16.49 -10.59 6.95
CA ARG A 87 -16.45 -10.75 5.48
C ARG A 87 -17.65 -10.06 4.83
N SER A 88 -17.67 -8.73 4.88
CA SER A 88 -18.83 -7.91 4.48
C SER A 88 -18.93 -7.62 2.98
N ILE A 89 -17.86 -7.79 2.20
CA ILE A 89 -17.84 -7.46 0.77
C ILE A 89 -18.09 -8.70 -0.07
N SER A 90 -19.09 -8.64 -0.97
CA SER A 90 -19.36 -9.71 -1.93
C SER A 90 -18.53 -9.51 -3.20
N MET A 91 -17.37 -10.16 -3.25
CA MET A 91 -16.43 -10.06 -4.36
C MET A 91 -16.73 -11.11 -5.45
N PRO A 92 -16.93 -10.73 -6.71
CA PRO A 92 -17.14 -11.70 -7.79
C PRO A 92 -15.90 -12.57 -8.02
N LEU A 93 -16.08 -13.85 -8.35
CA LEU A 93 -14.95 -14.76 -8.64
C LEU A 93 -14.01 -14.24 -9.75
N ALA A 94 -14.56 -13.56 -10.76
CA ALA A 94 -13.76 -12.92 -11.80
C ALA A 94 -12.87 -11.79 -11.24
N ALA A 95 -13.38 -11.00 -10.28
CA ALA A 95 -12.58 -10.00 -9.59
C ALA A 95 -11.48 -10.65 -8.75
N VAL A 96 -11.74 -11.80 -8.10
CA VAL A 96 -10.69 -12.56 -7.39
C VAL A 96 -9.55 -12.95 -8.35
N GLY A 97 -9.89 -13.39 -9.56
CA GLY A 97 -8.91 -13.68 -10.60
C GLY A 97 -8.08 -12.45 -11.01
N LEU A 98 -8.72 -11.30 -11.20
CA LEU A 98 -8.04 -10.03 -11.51
C LEU A 98 -7.12 -9.59 -10.38
N THR A 99 -7.59 -9.65 -9.13
CA THR A 99 -6.81 -9.30 -7.95
C THR A 99 -5.61 -10.24 -7.76
N THR A 100 -5.81 -11.54 -7.99
CA THR A 100 -4.73 -12.53 -7.96
C THR A 100 -3.66 -12.23 -9.00
N ALA A 101 -4.08 -11.91 -10.24
CA ALA A 101 -3.16 -11.53 -11.31
C ALA A 101 -2.39 -10.24 -10.97
N ALA A 102 -3.08 -9.21 -10.47
CA ALA A 102 -2.46 -7.95 -10.08
C ALA A 102 -1.44 -8.14 -8.94
N LEU A 103 -1.78 -8.94 -7.92
CA LEU A 103 -0.87 -9.30 -6.84
C LEU A 103 0.37 -10.04 -7.36
N ALA A 104 0.19 -10.99 -8.28
CA ALA A 104 1.31 -11.71 -8.88
C ALA A 104 2.24 -10.77 -9.68
N GLU A 105 1.69 -9.81 -10.41
CA GLU A 105 2.48 -8.79 -11.11
C GLU A 105 3.27 -7.90 -10.15
N ALA A 106 2.64 -7.38 -9.09
CA ALA A 106 3.32 -6.61 -8.06
C ALA A 106 4.38 -7.44 -7.29
N LEU A 107 4.11 -8.72 -7.03
CA LEU A 107 5.07 -9.64 -6.42
C LEU A 107 6.30 -9.87 -7.28
N LYS A 108 6.17 -9.96 -8.60
CA LYS A 108 7.33 -10.02 -9.50
C LYS A 108 8.20 -8.78 -9.38
N VAL A 109 7.60 -7.59 -9.20
CA VAL A 109 8.32 -6.34 -8.96
C VAL A 109 9.07 -6.39 -7.62
N ALA A 110 8.41 -6.80 -6.54
CA ALA A 110 9.08 -6.93 -5.23
C ALA A 110 10.25 -7.93 -5.31
N HIS A 111 10.03 -9.08 -5.95
CA HIS A 111 11.04 -10.13 -6.09
C HIS A 111 12.27 -9.67 -6.88
N ILE A 112 12.10 -9.07 -8.06
CA ILE A 112 13.23 -8.64 -8.90
C ILE A 112 14.02 -7.48 -8.28
N ASN A 113 13.39 -6.73 -7.37
CA ASN A 113 14.03 -5.65 -6.61
C ASN A 113 14.59 -6.13 -5.26
N LEU A 114 14.55 -7.43 -4.98
CA LEU A 114 15.03 -8.03 -3.72
C LEU A 114 14.40 -7.41 -2.47
N ASP A 115 13.14 -6.99 -2.59
CA ASP A 115 12.36 -6.46 -1.47
C ASP A 115 11.64 -7.60 -0.76
N ASP A 116 12.35 -8.29 0.13
CA ASP A 116 11.83 -9.45 0.86
C ASP A 116 10.61 -9.09 1.72
N ILE A 117 10.55 -7.87 2.25
CA ILE A 117 9.43 -7.40 3.07
C ILE A 117 8.17 -7.27 2.22
N GLU A 118 8.27 -6.58 1.08
CA GLU A 118 7.14 -6.45 0.16
C GLU A 118 6.78 -7.80 -0.48
N ALA A 119 7.75 -8.68 -0.74
CA ALA A 119 7.47 -10.02 -1.26
C ALA A 119 6.67 -10.88 -0.26
N VAL A 120 7.10 -10.92 1.02
CA VAL A 120 6.38 -11.65 2.07
C VAL A 120 4.99 -11.04 2.31
N THR A 121 4.88 -9.72 2.25
CA THR A 121 3.60 -9.01 2.39
C THR A 121 2.63 -9.40 1.29
N GLY A 122 3.06 -9.33 0.02
CA GLY A 122 2.23 -9.71 -1.12
C GLY A 122 1.83 -11.19 -1.10
N LEU A 123 2.74 -12.10 -0.71
CA LEU A 123 2.45 -13.52 -0.58
C LEU A 123 1.43 -13.79 0.53
N SER A 124 1.49 -13.05 1.64
CA SER A 124 0.53 -13.17 2.74
C SER A 124 -0.86 -12.69 2.31
N LEU A 125 -0.95 -11.59 1.56
CA LEU A 125 -2.21 -11.10 0.99
C LEU A 125 -2.81 -12.11 -0.01
N LEU A 126 -1.97 -12.66 -0.90
CA LEU A 126 -2.38 -13.66 -1.88
C LEU A 126 -2.86 -14.95 -1.19
N SER A 127 -2.15 -15.43 -0.18
CA SER A 127 -2.54 -16.60 0.61
C SER A 127 -3.87 -16.38 1.32
N THR A 128 -4.06 -15.21 1.96
CA THR A 128 -5.30 -14.83 2.64
C THR A 128 -6.49 -14.83 1.67
N LEU A 129 -6.33 -14.19 0.50
CA LEU A 129 -7.36 -14.18 -0.54
C LEU A 129 -7.68 -15.59 -1.04
N GLY A 130 -6.66 -16.43 -1.24
CA GLY A 130 -6.82 -17.81 -1.67
C GLY A 130 -7.59 -18.68 -0.66
N MET A 131 -7.28 -18.55 0.63
CA MET A 131 -8.00 -19.25 1.71
C MET A 131 -9.47 -18.84 1.77
N ILE A 132 -9.75 -17.53 1.75
CA ILE A 132 -11.13 -17.01 1.74
C ILE A 132 -11.90 -17.50 0.50
N THR A 133 -11.23 -17.52 -0.66
CA THR A 133 -11.82 -18.01 -1.92
C THR A 133 -12.12 -19.51 -1.85
N ALA A 134 -11.23 -20.31 -1.27
CA ALA A 134 -11.43 -21.75 -1.11
C ALA A 134 -12.59 -22.09 -0.15
N ASP A 135 -12.83 -21.24 0.86
CA ASP A 135 -13.98 -21.36 1.76
C ASP A 135 -15.32 -21.02 1.09
N ALA A 136 -15.29 -20.26 -0.01
CA ALA A 136 -16.49 -19.77 -0.66
C ALA A 136 -17.27 -20.91 -1.33
N ARG A 137 -18.58 -20.96 -1.06
CA ARG A 137 -19.50 -21.96 -1.64
C ARG A 137 -20.32 -21.41 -2.83
N THR A 138 -20.08 -20.16 -3.20
CA THR A 138 -20.84 -19.46 -4.25
C THR A 138 -19.88 -18.70 -5.17
N SER A 139 -20.39 -18.20 -6.29
CA SER A 139 -19.64 -17.34 -7.22
C SER A 139 -19.29 -15.96 -6.66
N LEU A 140 -19.93 -15.57 -5.55
CA LEU A 140 -19.59 -14.39 -4.75
C LEU A 140 -18.77 -14.83 -3.55
N VAL A 141 -17.53 -14.37 -3.49
CA VAL A 141 -16.58 -14.65 -2.42
C VAL A 141 -16.77 -13.58 -1.34
N PRO A 142 -17.18 -13.96 -0.11
CA PRO A 142 -17.33 -13.01 0.98
C PRO A 142 -15.94 -12.62 1.49
N THR A 143 -15.56 -11.35 1.33
CA THR A 143 -14.21 -10.85 1.57
C THR A 143 -14.21 -9.73 2.61
N PRO A 144 -13.23 -9.67 3.52
CA PRO A 144 -13.07 -8.55 4.43
C PRO A 144 -12.68 -7.26 3.68
N ARG A 145 -13.38 -6.16 3.95
CA ARG A 145 -13.01 -4.83 3.42
C ARG A 145 -11.53 -4.47 3.66
N PRO A 146 -10.95 -4.67 4.87
CA PRO A 146 -9.55 -4.34 5.10
C PRO A 146 -8.56 -5.12 4.23
N LEU A 147 -8.87 -6.37 3.84
CA LEU A 147 -8.01 -7.15 2.94
C LEU A 147 -7.93 -6.46 1.57
N LEU A 148 -9.07 -6.05 1.02
CA LEU A 148 -9.12 -5.37 -0.29
C LEU A 148 -8.33 -4.05 -0.25
N LEU A 149 -8.48 -3.26 0.81
CA LEU A 149 -7.74 -2.00 0.94
C LEU A 149 -6.23 -2.21 1.07
N ARG A 150 -5.78 -3.21 1.83
CA ARG A 150 -4.36 -3.57 1.92
C ARG A 150 -3.80 -4.02 0.58
N ILE A 151 -4.57 -4.80 -0.20
CA ILE A 151 -4.17 -5.18 -1.55
C ILE A 151 -4.06 -3.95 -2.45
N ALA A 152 -5.07 -3.07 -2.44
CA ALA A 152 -5.01 -1.86 -3.25
C ALA A 152 -3.81 -0.98 -2.90
N ARG A 153 -3.49 -0.81 -1.60
CA ARG A 153 -2.29 -0.08 -1.17
C ARG A 153 -1.00 -0.77 -1.65
N TYR A 154 -0.93 -2.10 -1.59
CA TYR A 154 0.22 -2.86 -2.08
C TYR A 154 0.46 -2.63 -3.58
N LEU A 155 -0.61 -2.62 -4.38
CA LEU A 155 -0.55 -2.33 -5.81
C LEU A 155 -0.11 -0.88 -6.11
N ASP A 156 -0.63 0.11 -5.37
CA ASP A 156 -0.17 1.51 -5.48
C ASP A 156 1.32 1.64 -5.14
N ALA A 157 1.78 0.96 -4.09
CA ALA A 157 3.18 0.99 -3.69
C ALA A 157 4.09 0.41 -4.77
N ALA A 158 3.69 -0.70 -5.39
CA ALA A 158 4.38 -1.28 -6.53
C ALA A 158 4.39 -0.33 -7.74
N ALA A 159 3.25 0.26 -8.09
CA ALA A 159 3.14 1.26 -9.16
C ALA A 159 4.07 2.46 -8.93
N ALA A 160 4.06 3.02 -7.72
CA ALA A 160 4.93 4.13 -7.34
C ALA A 160 6.41 3.73 -7.39
N SER A 161 6.76 2.51 -6.98
CA SER A 161 8.12 1.99 -7.06
C SER A 161 8.61 1.89 -8.50
N ILE A 162 7.76 1.38 -9.41
CA ILE A 162 8.03 1.33 -10.85
C ILE A 162 8.30 2.74 -11.40
N LEU A 163 7.47 3.73 -11.05
CA LEU A 163 7.66 5.12 -11.51
C LEU A 163 8.94 5.76 -10.94
N ARG A 164 9.40 5.32 -9.76
CA ARG A 164 10.66 5.74 -9.16
C ARG A 164 11.89 5.02 -9.70
N GLY A 165 11.73 4.10 -10.66
CA GLY A 165 12.83 3.43 -11.35
C GLY A 165 13.18 2.06 -10.81
N ALA A 166 12.26 1.38 -10.11
CA ALA A 166 12.45 -0.03 -9.76
C ALA A 166 12.72 -0.89 -11.01
N ASN A 167 13.47 -1.99 -10.84
CA ASN A 167 13.69 -2.97 -11.90
C ASN A 167 12.35 -3.54 -12.38
N LEU A 168 12.19 -3.63 -13.71
CA LEU A 168 11.00 -4.20 -14.32
C LEU A 168 11.12 -5.73 -14.37
N PRO A 169 10.00 -6.47 -14.21
CA PRO A 169 9.96 -7.91 -14.46
C PRO A 169 10.38 -8.27 -15.89
N ASP A 170 10.89 -9.48 -16.07
CA ASP A 170 11.27 -10.00 -17.39
C ASP A 170 10.11 -9.90 -18.40
N GLY A 171 10.44 -9.46 -19.63
CA GLY A 171 9.48 -9.28 -20.71
C GLY A 171 8.82 -7.90 -20.77
N LEU A 172 9.08 -7.00 -19.81
CA LEU A 172 8.69 -5.60 -19.87
C LEU A 172 9.89 -4.73 -20.22
N ASP A 173 9.75 -3.91 -21.27
CA ASP A 173 10.74 -2.93 -21.65
C ASP A 173 10.52 -1.59 -20.92
N GLU A 174 11.55 -0.73 -20.96
CA GLU A 174 11.51 0.58 -20.35
C GLU A 174 10.42 1.49 -20.96
N ALA A 175 10.07 1.28 -22.23
CA ALA A 175 9.03 2.04 -22.92
C ALA A 175 7.63 1.78 -22.33
N ASN A 176 7.41 0.59 -21.76
CA ASN A 176 6.16 0.21 -21.11
C ASN A 176 6.10 0.51 -19.61
N ARG A 177 7.14 1.12 -19.01
CA ARG A 177 7.19 1.40 -17.56
C ARG A 177 5.95 2.12 -17.04
N SER A 178 5.62 3.27 -17.62
CA SER A 178 4.47 4.08 -17.18
C SER A 178 3.16 3.33 -17.38
N TYR A 179 3.01 2.66 -18.53
CA TYR A 179 1.83 1.86 -18.82
C TYR A 179 1.63 0.72 -17.81
N PHE A 180 2.70 0.03 -17.42
CA PHE A 180 2.62 -1.03 -16.41
C PHE A 180 2.25 -0.50 -15.03
N ALA A 181 2.83 0.64 -14.61
CA ALA A 181 2.44 1.30 -13.37
C ALA A 181 0.95 1.72 -13.40
N ASP A 182 0.47 2.25 -14.52
CA ASP A 182 -0.93 2.65 -14.70
C ASP A 182 -1.89 1.45 -14.61
N ILE A 183 -1.49 0.26 -15.09
CA ILE A 183 -2.28 -0.96 -14.94
C ILE A 183 -2.45 -1.32 -13.47
N LEU A 184 -1.35 -1.33 -12.70
CA LEU A 184 -1.41 -1.68 -11.27
C LEU A 184 -2.23 -0.65 -10.48
N ALA A 185 -2.09 0.64 -10.79
CA ALA A 185 -2.91 1.70 -10.19
C ALA A 185 -4.40 1.53 -10.52
N ARG A 186 -4.73 1.18 -11.77
CA ARG A 186 -6.12 0.88 -12.18
C ARG A 186 -6.70 -0.31 -11.43
N ASP A 187 -5.91 -1.35 -11.22
CA ASP A 187 -6.34 -2.51 -10.42
C ASP A 187 -6.61 -2.12 -8.97
N ALA A 188 -5.71 -1.31 -8.39
CA ALA A 188 -5.88 -0.80 -7.04
C ALA A 188 -7.19 0.00 -6.90
N ASP A 189 -7.50 0.87 -7.86
CA ASP A 189 -8.74 1.67 -7.87
C ASP A 189 -9.99 0.81 -8.06
N GLY A 190 -9.93 -0.21 -8.91
CA GLY A 190 -11.00 -1.18 -9.07
C GLY A 190 -11.29 -1.93 -7.76
N ILE A 191 -10.24 -2.36 -7.07
CA ILE A 191 -10.35 -3.05 -5.77
C ILE A 191 -10.88 -2.11 -4.68
N ARG A 192 -10.46 -0.83 -4.65
CA ARG A 192 -11.04 0.18 -3.74
C ARG A 192 -12.51 0.42 -4.01
N THR A 193 -12.91 0.44 -5.27
CA THR A 193 -14.32 0.61 -5.66
C THR A 193 -15.15 -0.56 -5.14
N LEU A 194 -14.66 -1.80 -5.27
CA LEU A 194 -15.28 -2.98 -4.65
C LEU A 194 -15.33 -2.88 -3.12
N ALA A 195 -14.25 -2.43 -2.49
CA ALA A 195 -14.16 -2.36 -1.04
C ALA A 195 -15.16 -1.36 -0.41
N ASN A 196 -15.67 -0.42 -1.22
CA ASN A 196 -16.58 0.63 -0.80
C ASN A 196 -17.96 0.54 -1.48
N SER A 197 -18.30 -0.59 -2.10
CA SER A 197 -19.64 -0.80 -2.68
C SER A 197 -20.63 -1.26 -1.61
N ASP A 198 -21.80 -0.62 -1.55
CA ASP A 198 -22.84 -0.82 -0.52
C ASP A 198 -23.71 -2.09 -0.69
N GLY A 199 -23.21 -3.10 -1.41
CA GLY A 199 -23.71 -4.49 -1.30
C GLY A 199 -24.95 -4.88 -2.11
N ASP A 200 -25.63 -3.98 -2.83
CA ASP A 200 -26.86 -4.34 -3.56
C ASP A 200 -26.65 -4.78 -5.02
N ASP A 201 -25.54 -4.40 -5.66
CA ASP A 201 -25.22 -4.77 -7.04
C ASP A 201 -23.82 -5.37 -7.18
N THR A 202 -23.68 -6.37 -8.06
CA THR A 202 -22.36 -6.90 -8.46
C THR A 202 -21.60 -5.79 -9.18
N PRO A 203 -20.48 -5.27 -8.62
CA PRO A 203 -19.82 -4.14 -9.25
C PRO A 203 -19.22 -4.57 -10.60
N PRO A 204 -19.27 -3.72 -11.64
CA PRO A 204 -18.64 -4.03 -12.91
C PRO A 204 -17.13 -4.25 -12.72
N LEU A 205 -16.56 -5.20 -13.44
CA LEU A 205 -15.11 -5.44 -13.40
C LEU A 205 -14.37 -4.21 -13.95
N TRP A 206 -13.30 -3.78 -13.26
CA TRP A 206 -12.47 -2.63 -13.65
C TRP A 206 -11.55 -2.90 -14.84
N ARG A 207 -11.42 -4.17 -15.24
CA ARG A 207 -10.87 -4.55 -16.54
C ARG A 207 -11.99 -5.10 -17.40
N THR A 208 -12.25 -4.44 -18.52
CA THR A 208 -12.95 -5.06 -19.63
C THR A 208 -11.95 -5.97 -20.35
N LEU A 209 -12.29 -7.24 -20.52
CA LEU A 209 -11.68 -8.03 -21.58
C LEU A 209 -12.15 -7.38 -22.88
N ASP A 210 -11.34 -6.49 -23.46
CA ASP A 210 -11.56 -6.10 -24.84
C ASP A 210 -11.50 -7.39 -25.65
N SER A 211 -12.65 -7.79 -26.20
CA SER A 211 -12.78 -8.93 -27.08
C SER A 211 -11.80 -8.76 -28.24
N ARG A 212 -10.65 -9.43 -28.16
CA ARG A 212 -9.76 -9.62 -29.31
C ARG A 212 -10.26 -10.78 -30.16
#